data_AF-A0A6J6Z2S9-F1
#
_entry.id   AF-A0A6J6Z2S9-F1
#
_cell.length_a   1.000
_cell.length_b   1.000
_cell.length_c   1.000
_cell.angle_alpha   90.00
_cell.angle_beta   90.00
_cell.angle_gamma   90.00
#
_symmetry.space_group_name_H-M   'P 1'
#
loop_
_entity.id
_entity.type
_entity.pdbx_description
1 polymer ?
#
loop_
_entity_poly.entity_id
_entity_poly.type
_entity_poly.pdbx_seq_one_letter_code
_entity_poly.pdbx_strand_id
1 'polypeptide(L)' 'MTDGAAVQYRVSFGKKDEAVEGPDDAVLVISIPAADASTDPAVAFMSGRLKAEGHTGLLLEVLKSAAAADTIRRLATR' A
#
# COMPACT_ATOMS: atom_id res chain seq x y z
N MET A 1 -7.84 18.16 -2.38
CA MET A 1 -6.42 17.96 -2.06
C MET A 1 -6.16 16.48 -2.35
N THR A 2 -5.51 16.16 -3.47
CA THR A 2 -5.42 14.80 -4.00
C THR A 2 -4.46 13.97 -3.14
N ASP A 3 -5.02 13.03 -2.40
CA ASP A 3 -4.32 12.10 -1.47
C ASP A 3 -3.17 11.29 -2.11
N GLY A 4 -3.10 11.22 -3.44
CA GLY A 4 -2.09 10.45 -4.18
C GLY A 4 -0.67 11.05 -4.17
N ALA A 5 -0.49 12.31 -3.78
CA ALA A 5 0.84 12.94 -3.71
C ALA A 5 1.61 12.62 -2.41
N ALA A 6 0.96 11.95 -1.45
CA ALA A 6 1.53 11.67 -0.13
C ALA A 6 1.82 10.19 0.12
N VAL A 7 1.33 9.28 -0.75
CA VAL A 7 1.34 7.84 -0.51
C VAL A 7 2.04 7.11 -1.65
N GLN A 8 2.98 6.23 -1.31
CA GLN A 8 3.57 5.27 -2.23
C GLN A 8 3.11 3.85 -1.86
N TYR A 9 2.61 3.11 -2.84
CA TYR A 9 2.23 1.70 -2.70
C TYR A 9 3.30 0.83 -3.33
N ARG A 10 3.74 -0.20 -2.63
CA ARG A 10 4.75 -1.17 -3.08
C ARG A 10 4.20 -2.58 -2.91
N VAL A 11 4.08 -3.31 -4.02
CA VAL A 11 3.70 -4.73 -3.99
C VAL A 11 4.92 -5.56 -4.34
N SER A 12 5.37 -6.41 -3.41
CA SER A 12 6.56 -7.26 -3.59
C SER A 12 6.20 -8.67 -4.07
N PHE A 13 6.85 -9.11 -5.14
CA PHE A 13 6.74 -10.44 -5.73
C PHE A 13 7.94 -11.33 -5.33
N GLY A 14 8.94 -10.74 -4.68
CA GLY A 14 10.17 -11.38 -4.25
C GLY A 14 11.25 -10.36 -3.91
N LYS A 15 12.46 -10.83 -3.59
CA LYS A 15 13.57 -9.98 -3.06
C LYS A 15 13.98 -8.77 -3.92
N LYS A 16 13.66 -8.76 -5.21
CA LYS A 16 14.06 -7.71 -6.16
C LYS A 16 12.97 -7.39 -7.19
N ASP A 17 11.76 -7.89 -6.95
CA ASP A 17 10.64 -7.71 -7.87
C ASP A 17 9.52 -7.00 -7.13
N GLU A 18 9.29 -5.75 -7.53
CA GLU A 18 8.29 -4.87 -6.97
C GLU A 18 7.69 -4.01 -8.07
N ALA A 19 6.44 -3.62 -7.87
CA ALA A 19 5.82 -2.54 -8.62
C ALA A 19 5.31 -1.55 -7.61
N VAL A 20 5.47 -0.31 -8.03
CA VAL A 20 5.42 0.85 -7.20
C VAL A 20 4.50 1.84 -7.89
N GLU A 21 3.56 2.41 -7.14
CA GLU A 21 2.70 3.50 -7.59
C GLU A 21 2.77 4.61 -6.53
N GLY A 22 3.03 5.84 -6.96
CA GLY A 22 3.17 7.00 -6.07
C GLY A 22 4.58 7.61 -6.10
N PRO A 23 4.76 8.79 -5.48
CA PRO A 23 6.00 9.54 -5.54
C PRO A 23 7.11 8.92 -4.66
N ASP A 24 8.37 9.13 -5.04
CA ASP A 24 9.54 8.61 -4.31
C ASP A 24 9.77 9.30 -2.95
N ASP A 25 9.27 10.53 -2.80
CA ASP A 25 9.29 11.32 -1.57
C ASP A 25 7.97 11.26 -0.79
N ALA A 26 7.19 10.19 -0.99
CA ALA A 26 5.96 9.97 -0.25
C ALA A 26 6.19 9.98 1.27
N VAL A 27 5.31 10.68 1.99
CA VAL A 27 5.32 10.76 3.46
C VAL A 27 4.68 9.52 4.13
N LEU A 28 4.07 8.65 3.32
CA LEU A 28 3.55 7.35 3.72
C LEU A 28 3.93 6.32 2.65
N VAL A 29 4.64 5.26 3.03
CA VAL A 29 4.94 4.13 2.16
C VAL A 29 4.19 2.90 2.68
N ILE A 30 3.34 2.32 1.84
CA ILE A 30 2.57 1.10 2.11
C ILE A 30 3.21 -0.05 1.33
N SER A 31 3.64 -1.09 2.02
CA SER A 31 4.30 -2.26 1.44
C SER A 31 3.54 -3.54 1.77
N ILE A 32 3.30 -4.39 0.77
CA ILE A 32 2.60 -5.67 0.95
C ILE A 32 3.15 -6.76 0.00
N PRO A 33 3.24 -8.03 0.42
CA PRO A 33 3.50 -9.13 -0.50
C PRO A 33 2.37 -9.32 -1.53
N ALA A 34 2.71 -9.67 -2.77
CA ALA A 34 1.74 -9.97 -3.82
C ALA A 34 0.79 -11.10 -3.43
N ALA A 35 1.28 -12.09 -2.67
CA ALA A 35 0.47 -13.19 -2.13
C ALA A 35 -0.67 -12.71 -1.21
N ASP A 36 -0.53 -11.54 -0.59
CA ASP A 36 -1.51 -10.96 0.32
C ASP A 36 -2.34 -9.83 -0.33
N ALA A 37 -2.08 -9.46 -1.59
CA ALA A 37 -2.68 -8.31 -2.26
C ALA A 37 -4.20 -8.39 -2.47
N SER A 38 -4.80 -9.58 -2.34
CA SER A 38 -6.25 -9.77 -2.37
C SER A 38 -6.92 -9.51 -1.01
N THR A 39 -6.14 -9.55 0.08
CA THR A 39 -6.60 -9.28 1.45
C THR A 39 -7.00 -7.82 1.59
N ASP A 40 -8.07 -7.55 2.34
CA ASP A 40 -8.40 -6.19 2.76
C ASP A 40 -7.18 -5.50 3.42
N PRO A 41 -6.78 -4.30 2.99
CA PRO A 41 -5.57 -3.64 3.50
C PRO A 41 -5.58 -3.40 5.02
N ALA A 42 -6.74 -3.11 5.62
CA ALA A 42 -6.82 -2.91 7.06
C ALA A 42 -6.61 -4.24 7.80
N VAL A 43 -7.19 -5.34 7.30
CA VAL A 43 -6.95 -6.69 7.83
C VAL A 43 -5.48 -7.10 7.65
N ALA A 44 -4.88 -6.85 6.50
CA ALA A 44 -3.48 -7.13 6.24
C ALA A 44 -2.56 -6.33 7.17
N PHE A 45 -2.89 -5.07 7.47
CA PHE A 45 -2.15 -4.24 8.41
C PHE A 45 -2.26 -4.76 9.85
N MET A 46 -3.49 -5.01 10.32
CA MET A 46 -3.75 -5.50 11.67
C MET A 46 -3.12 -6.88 11.94
N SER A 47 -2.98 -7.71 10.91
CA SER A 47 -2.31 -9.01 10.99
C SER A 47 -0.81 -8.97 10.71
N GLY A 48 -0.24 -7.77 10.48
CA GLY A 48 1.18 -7.56 10.26
C GLY A 48 1.72 -7.95 8.88
N ARG A 49 0.84 -8.28 7.92
CA ARG A 49 1.20 -8.65 6.53
C ARG A 49 1.42 -7.44 5.63
N LEU A 50 0.71 -6.33 5.88
CA LEU A 50 0.97 -5.03 5.29
C LEU A 50 1.85 -4.22 6.24
N LYS A 51 2.89 -3.59 5.70
CA LYS A 51 3.77 -2.66 6.42
C LYS A 51 3.49 -1.24 5.97
N ALA A 52 3.61 -0.31 6.90
CA ALA A 52 3.46 1.10 6.64
C ALA A 52 4.61 1.86 7.32
N GLU A 53 5.23 2.76 6.58
CA GLU A 53 6.29 3.64 7.07
C GLU A 53 5.84 5.08 6.86
N GLY A 54 5.91 5.91 7.91
CA GLY A 54 5.50 7.32 7.85
C GLY A 54 4.29 7.66 8.72
N HIS A 55 3.44 8.57 8.25
CA HIS A 55 2.42 9.21 9.09
C HIS A 55 1.20 8.30 9.36
N THR A 56 1.11 7.73 10.58
CA THR A 56 0.02 6.81 10.98
C THR A 56 -1.38 7.38 10.78
N GLY A 57 -1.59 8.68 11.01
CA GLY A 57 -2.90 9.31 10.75
C GLY A 57 -3.34 9.21 9.29
N LEU A 58 -2.41 9.36 8.34
CA LEU A 58 -2.71 9.24 6.90
C LEU A 58 -2.97 7.78 6.54
N LEU A 59 -2.22 6.84 7.13
CA LEU A 59 -2.50 5.42 6.97
C LEU A 59 -3.93 5.08 7.36
N LEU A 60 -4.41 5.56 8.50
CA LEU A 60 -5.78 5.29 8.95
C LEU A 60 -6.83 5.89 8.00
N GLU A 61 -6.60 7.06 7.42
CA GLU A 61 -7.51 7.63 6.40
C GLU A 61 -7.50 6.80 5.11
N VAL A 62 -6.32 6.39 4.64
CA VAL A 62 -6.14 5.53 3.47
C VAL A 62 -6.84 4.18 3.66
N LEU A 63 -6.69 3.56 4.84
CA LEU A 63 -7.29 2.26 5.16
C LEU A 63 -8.82 2.29 5.31
N LYS A 64 -9.42 3.47 5.56
CA LYS A 64 -10.88 3.63 5.57
C LYS A 64 -11.48 3.65 4.15
N SER A 65 -10.65 3.80 3.13
CA SER A 65 -11.06 3.91 1.73
C SER A 65 -10.73 2.65 0.93
N ALA A 66 -11.57 2.35 -0.07
CA ALA A 66 -11.30 1.27 -1.02
C ALA A 66 -10.11 1.58 -1.95
N ALA A 67 -9.68 2.84 -2.04
CA ALA A 67 -8.62 3.27 -2.96
C ALA A 67 -7.31 2.49 -2.77
N ALA A 68 -6.93 2.20 -1.53
CA ALA A 68 -5.74 1.41 -1.22
C ALA A 68 -5.86 -0.02 -1.77
N ALA A 69 -7.02 -0.64 -1.57
CA ALA A 69 -7.28 -2.00 -2.03
C ALA A 69 -7.25 -2.08 -3.56
N ASP A 70 -7.85 -1.10 -4.24
CA ASP A 70 -7.86 -1.03 -5.70
C ASP A 70 -6.45 -0.83 -6.27
N THR A 71 -5.66 0.10 -5.72
CA THR A 71 -4.28 0.31 -6.16
C THR A 71 -3.41 -0.92 -5.93
N ILE A 72 -3.47 -1.53 -4.74
CA ILE A 72 -2.70 -2.74 -4.42
C ILE A 72 -3.08 -3.89 -5.37
N ARG A 73 -4.38 -4.09 -5.64
CA ARG A 73 -4.86 -5.13 -6.56
C ARG A 73 -4.38 -4.89 -7.99
N ARG A 74 -4.46 -3.65 -8.51
CA ARG A 74 -3.91 -3.31 -9.84
C ARG A 74 -2.43 -3.61 -9.93
N LEU A 75 -1.64 -3.17 -8.95
CA LEU A 75 -0.20 -3.44 -8.88
C LEU A 75 0.15 -4.93 -8.78
N ALA A 76 -0.77 -5.76 -8.28
CA ALA A 76 -0.61 -7.20 -8.17
C ALA A 76 -0.97 -7.97 -9.46
N THR A 77 -1.63 -7.35 -10.43
CA THR A 77 -2.04 -7.99 -11.70
C THR A 77 -1.04 -7.82 -12.85
N ARG A 78 0.14 -7.28 -12.57
CA ARG A 78 1.18 -7.00 -13.56
C ARG A 78 1.64 -8.24 -14.33
#